data_AF-A0A9X4B2B2-F1
#
_entry.id   AF-A0A9X4B2B2-F1
#
_cell.length_a   1.000
_cell.length_b   1.000
_cell.length_c   1.000
_cell.angle_alpha   90.00
_cell.angle_beta   90.00
_cell.angle_gamma   90.00
#
_symmetry.space_group_name_H-M   'P 1'
#
loop_
_entity.id
_entity.type
_entity.pdbx_description
1 polymer ?
#
loop_
_entity_poly.entity_id
_entity_poly.type
_entity_poly.pdbx_seq_one_letter_code
_entity_poly.pdbx_strand_id
1 'polypeptide(L)'
;MKKGSGVSELQAKKTDYNIPTFGFKSALLIIAGGIVGTMILPMLLSVFGISLNLSIVLGNTFITSLAIAYSRFFIETKRGYCKAFWINYGLFALSFGIISYFWRYIGLFI
;
A
#
# COMPACT_ATOMS: atom_id res chain seq x y z
N MET A 1 -47.08 -16.93 20.89
CA MET A 1 -45.76 -16.45 21.36
C MET A 1 -44.77 -16.56 20.21
N LYS A 2 -44.34 -15.43 19.63
CA LYS A 2 -43.57 -15.38 18.38
C LYS A 2 -42.08 -15.49 18.73
N LYS A 3 -41.44 -16.58 18.28
CA LYS A 3 -40.03 -16.92 18.52
C LYS A 3 -39.15 -15.82 17.91
N GLY A 4 -38.60 -14.95 18.76
CA GLY A 4 -37.66 -13.90 18.38
C GLY A 4 -36.44 -14.51 17.71
N SER A 5 -36.16 -14.06 16.50
CA SER A 5 -35.09 -14.53 15.63
C SER A 5 -33.70 -14.35 16.24
N GLY A 6 -32.97 -15.44 16.47
CA GLY A 6 -31.54 -15.43 16.83
C GLY A 6 -30.63 -14.72 15.81
N VAL A 7 -31.18 -14.29 14.67
CA VAL A 7 -30.53 -13.42 13.68
C VAL A 7 -30.25 -12.02 14.24
N SER A 8 -31.07 -11.52 15.18
CA SER A 8 -30.89 -10.21 15.81
C SER A 8 -29.66 -10.18 16.73
N GLU A 9 -29.38 -11.27 17.44
CA GLU A 9 -28.22 -11.39 18.33
C GLU A 9 -26.90 -11.49 17.57
N LEU A 10 -26.90 -12.04 16.35
CA LEU A 10 -25.74 -12.08 15.47
C LEU A 10 -25.41 -10.70 14.87
N GLN A 11 -26.42 -9.86 14.57
CA GLN A 11 -26.18 -8.46 14.18
C GLN A 11 -25.70 -7.59 15.34
N ALA A 12 -26.12 -7.89 16.57
CA ALA A 12 -25.65 -7.20 17.78
C ALA A 12 -24.19 -7.51 18.12
N LYS A 13 -23.67 -8.66 17.66
CA LYS A 13 -22.25 -8.99 17.69
C LYS A 13 -21.52 -8.38 16.50
N LYS A 14 -21.67 -7.05 16.29
CA LYS A 14 -20.61 -6.29 15.60
C LYS A 14 -19.34 -6.60 16.36
N THR A 15 -18.49 -7.40 15.77
CA THR A 15 -17.16 -7.66 16.27
C THR A 15 -16.52 -6.32 16.57
N ASP A 16 -16.16 -6.06 17.83
CA ASP A 16 -15.41 -4.87 18.27
C ASP A 16 -13.95 -4.91 17.79
N TYR A 17 -13.77 -5.38 16.55
CA TYR A 17 -12.56 -5.16 15.81
C TYR A 17 -12.73 -3.76 15.22
N ASN A 18 -12.08 -2.79 15.84
CA ASN A 18 -11.74 -1.55 15.19
C ASN A 18 -10.75 -1.89 14.05
N ILE A 19 -11.27 -2.44 12.95
CA ILE A 19 -10.49 -2.82 11.78
C ILE A 19 -9.92 -1.51 11.25
N PRO A 20 -8.59 -1.31 11.32
CA PRO A 20 -8.00 -0.08 10.87
C PRO A 20 -8.25 0.02 9.37
N THR A 21 -9.20 0.87 9.00
CA THR A 21 -9.58 1.15 7.63
C THR A 21 -8.79 2.36 7.17
N PHE A 22 -8.28 2.33 5.94
CA PHE A 22 -7.65 3.51 5.38
C PHE A 22 -8.72 4.58 5.13
N GLY A 23 -8.59 5.73 5.79
CA GLY A 23 -9.41 6.89 5.52
C GLY A 23 -9.17 7.44 4.12
N PHE A 24 -10.09 8.29 3.65
CA PHE A 24 -10.03 8.89 2.30
C PHE A 24 -8.69 9.60 2.02
N LYS A 25 -8.13 10.29 3.02
CA LYS A 25 -6.81 10.97 2.90
C LYS A 25 -5.68 9.98 2.62
N SER A 26 -5.69 8.86 3.34
CA SER A 26 -4.70 7.80 3.19
C SER A 26 -4.81 7.10 1.83
N ALA A 27 -6.04 6.85 1.37
CA ALA A 27 -6.29 6.28 0.05
C ALA A 27 -5.79 7.20 -1.07
N LEU A 28 -6.08 8.52 -0.98
CA LEU A 28 -5.62 9.50 -1.94
C LEU A 28 -4.09 9.55 -2.03
N LEU A 29 -3.40 9.51 -0.88
CA LEU A 29 -1.94 9.51 -0.84
C LEU A 29 -1.34 8.24 -1.44
N ILE A 30 -1.95 7.07 -1.19
CA ILE A 30 -1.48 5.80 -1.76
C ILE A 30 -1.63 5.80 -3.28
N ILE A 31 -2.76 6.29 -3.80
CA ILE A 31 -2.99 6.42 -5.25
C ILE A 31 -1.98 7.38 -5.86
N ALA A 32 -1.80 8.57 -5.26
CA ALA A 32 -0.82 9.54 -5.74
C ALA A 32 0.60 8.96 -5.71
N GLY A 33 0.99 8.27 -4.63
CA GLY A 33 2.27 7.58 -4.53
C GLY A 33 2.46 6.50 -5.59
N GLY A 34 1.42 5.74 -5.92
CA GLY A 34 1.44 4.74 -6.99
C GLY A 34 1.66 5.38 -8.37
N ILE A 35 0.99 6.50 -8.68
CA ILE A 35 1.18 7.23 -9.93
C ILE A 35 2.60 7.81 -10.01
N VAL A 36 3.08 8.40 -8.92
CA VAL A 36 4.45 8.94 -8.85
C VAL A 36 5.48 7.83 -9.04
N GLY A 37 5.29 6.67 -8.40
CA GLY A 37 6.20 5.53 -8.48
C GLY A 37 6.22 4.85 -9.86
N THR A 38 5.09 4.80 -10.56
CA THR A 38 4.97 4.08 -11.84
C THR A 38 5.19 4.94 -13.07
N MET A 39 4.87 6.23 -13.02
CA MET A 39 4.91 7.11 -14.18
C MET A 39 5.96 8.21 -14.04
N ILE A 40 5.87 9.00 -12.98
CA ILE A 40 6.70 10.21 -12.84
C ILE A 40 8.16 9.84 -12.58
N LEU A 41 8.41 8.93 -11.64
CA LEU A 41 9.77 8.52 -11.28
C LEU A 41 10.48 7.83 -12.46
N PRO A 42 9.86 6.90 -13.21
CA PRO A 42 10.50 6.30 -14.37
C PRO A 42 10.80 7.28 -15.50
N MET A 43 9.91 8.25 -15.74
CA MET A 43 10.18 9.32 -16.71
C MET A 43 11.38 10.17 -16.30
N LEU A 44 11.48 10.55 -15.03
CA LEU A 44 12.64 11.28 -14.50
C LEU A 44 13.93 10.47 -14.63
N LEU A 45 13.93 9.21 -14.21
CA LEU A 45 15.10 8.31 -14.29
C LEU A 45 15.51 8.01 -15.75
N SER A 46 14.55 8.00 -16.66
CA SER A 46 14.80 7.86 -18.10
C SER A 46 15.60 9.03 -18.67
N VAL A 47 15.45 10.26 -18.15
CA VAL A 47 16.28 11.41 -18.55
C VAL A 47 17.76 11.20 -18.21
N PHE A 48 18.04 10.45 -17.14
CA PHE A 48 19.39 10.09 -16.73
C PHE A 48 19.93 8.81 -17.41
N GLY A 49 19.19 8.26 -18.38
CA GLY A 49 19.60 7.07 -19.14
C GLY A 49 19.39 5.74 -18.40
N ILE A 50 18.66 5.72 -17.29
CA ILE A 50 18.32 4.49 -16.57
C ILE A 50 17.18 3.78 -17.30
N SER A 51 17.26 2.45 -17.43
CA SER A 51 16.21 1.68 -18.11
C SER A 51 14.84 1.89 -17.45
N LEU A 52 13.80 2.07 -18.26
CA LEU A 52 12.42 2.26 -17.78
C LEU A 52 11.96 1.10 -16.91
N ASN A 53 12.37 -0.13 -17.24
CA ASN A 53 11.98 -1.34 -16.51
C ASN A 53 12.48 -1.30 -15.08
N LEU A 54 13.78 -1.04 -14.92
CA LEU A 54 14.43 -0.93 -13.62
C LEU A 54 13.83 0.24 -12.83
N SER A 55 13.59 1.36 -13.50
CA SER A 55 13.01 2.55 -12.88
C SER A 55 11.59 2.33 -12.34
N ILE A 56 10.74 1.61 -13.09
CA ILE A 56 9.39 1.23 -12.64
C ILE A 56 9.47 0.31 -11.41
N VAL A 57 10.38 -0.67 -11.43
CA VAL A 57 10.59 -1.55 -10.27
C VAL A 57 11.02 -0.75 -9.05
N LEU A 58 12.00 0.16 -9.18
CA LEU A 58 12.45 1.01 -8.07
C LEU A 58 11.34 1.91 -7.55
N GLY A 59 10.57 2.53 -8.45
CA GLY A 59 9.50 3.44 -8.04
C GLY A 59 8.38 2.74 -7.31
N ASN A 60 7.94 1.58 -7.79
CA ASN A 60 6.97 0.76 -7.06
C ASN A 60 7.52 0.26 -5.71
N THR A 61 8.79 -0.14 -5.71
CA THR A 61 9.44 -0.67 -4.51
C THR A 61 9.55 0.39 -3.43
N PHE A 62 10.00 1.60 -3.75
CA PHE A 62 10.32 2.62 -2.76
C PHE A 62 9.19 3.64 -2.57
N ILE A 63 8.63 4.19 -3.65
CA ILE A 63 7.62 5.25 -3.54
C ILE A 63 6.27 4.68 -3.06
N THR A 64 5.81 3.59 -3.66
CA THR A 64 4.50 3.00 -3.32
C THR A 64 4.51 2.40 -1.91
N SER A 65 5.59 1.69 -1.53
CA SER A 65 5.73 1.18 -0.15
C SER A 65 5.84 2.30 0.88
N LEU A 66 6.54 3.40 0.55
CA LEU A 66 6.62 4.58 1.42
C LEU A 66 5.27 5.23 1.58
N ALA A 67 4.49 5.38 0.51
CA ALA A 67 3.15 5.96 0.55
C ALA A 67 2.23 5.14 1.47
N ILE A 68 2.27 3.81 1.40
CA ILE A 68 1.48 2.93 2.28
C ILE A 68 1.95 3.05 3.74
N ALA A 69 3.25 2.95 3.98
CA ALA A 69 3.81 3.06 5.33
C ALA A 69 3.52 4.43 5.95
N TYR A 70 3.67 5.50 5.18
CA TYR A 70 3.40 6.87 5.61
C TYR A 70 1.91 7.07 5.92
N SER A 71 1.01 6.66 5.02
CA SER A 71 -0.43 6.71 5.27
C SER A 71 -0.81 6.01 6.58
N ARG A 72 -0.29 4.81 6.82
CA ARG A 72 -0.60 4.05 8.03
C ARG A 72 -0.06 4.68 9.32
N PHE A 73 1.19 5.12 9.31
CA PHE A 73 1.87 5.57 10.53
C PHE A 73 1.68 7.06 10.85
N PHE A 74 1.49 7.91 9.84
CA PHE A 74 1.33 9.35 10.01
C PHE A 74 -0.12 9.80 9.93
N ILE A 75 -0.91 9.26 9.01
CA ILE A 75 -2.31 9.71 8.82
C ILE A 75 -3.24 8.96 9.77
N GLU A 76 -3.23 7.63 9.73
CA GLU A 76 -4.17 6.82 10.53
C GLU A 76 -3.77 6.77 12.00
N THR A 77 -2.57 6.25 12.30
CA THR A 77 -2.18 5.96 13.69
C THR A 77 -1.47 7.12 14.38
N LYS A 78 -1.03 8.15 13.62
CA LYS A 78 -0.27 9.32 14.11
C LYS A 78 0.94 8.96 15.00
N ARG A 79 1.49 7.76 14.86
CA ARG A 79 2.65 7.26 15.61
C ARG A 79 3.98 7.83 15.08
N GLY A 80 4.02 8.22 13.82
CA GLY A 80 5.21 8.77 13.16
C GLY A 80 6.30 7.72 12.90
N TYR A 81 7.57 8.17 12.89
CA TYR A 81 8.72 7.30 12.64
C TYR A 81 9.01 6.41 13.86
N CYS A 82 8.76 5.10 13.74
CA CYS A 82 8.99 4.10 14.78
C CYS A 82 9.69 2.86 14.18
N LYS A 83 10.20 1.96 15.02
CA LYS A 83 10.73 0.66 14.55
C LYS A 83 9.72 -0.10 13.69
N ALA A 84 8.45 -0.09 14.10
CA ALA A 84 7.35 -0.69 13.34
C ALA A 84 7.12 -0.04 11.97
N PHE A 85 7.39 1.27 11.81
CA PHE A 85 7.29 1.96 10.52
C PHE A 85 8.33 1.39 9.54
N TRP A 86 9.59 1.31 9.95
CA TRP A 86 10.67 0.80 9.11
C TRP A 86 10.49 -0.67 8.74
N ILE A 87 9.97 -1.48 9.68
CA ILE A 87 9.62 -2.88 9.41
C ILE A 87 8.49 -2.99 8.38
N ASN A 88 7.42 -2.20 8.52
CA ASN A 88 6.31 -2.20 7.55
C ASN A 88 6.79 -1.72 6.18
N TYR A 89 7.56 -0.63 6.14
CA TYR A 89 8.13 -0.10 4.91
C TYR A 89 9.01 -1.14 4.21
N GLY A 90 9.94 -1.78 4.93
CA GLY A 90 10.80 -2.82 4.38
C GLY A 90 10.02 -4.04 3.87
N LEU A 91 9.00 -4.48 4.61
CA LEU A 91 8.14 -5.60 4.21
C LEU A 91 7.40 -5.29 2.90
N PHE A 92 6.73 -4.13 2.82
CA PHE A 92 6.02 -3.72 1.61
C PHE A 92 6.97 -3.45 0.44
N ALA A 93 8.14 -2.86 0.69
CA ALA A 93 9.15 -2.64 -0.34
C ALA A 93 9.63 -3.98 -0.92
N LEU A 94 9.95 -4.95 -0.07
CA LEU A 94 10.35 -6.28 -0.53
C LEU A 94 9.23 -6.94 -1.36
N SER A 95 7.98 -6.91 -0.88
CA SER A 95 6.85 -7.47 -1.61
C SER A 95 6.64 -6.79 -2.97
N PHE A 96 6.62 -5.46 -3.03
CA PHE A 96 6.42 -4.73 -4.28
C PHE A 96 7.61 -4.82 -5.23
N GLY A 97 8.83 -4.92 -4.72
CA GLY A 97 10.01 -5.15 -5.54
C GLY A 97 9.97 -6.51 -6.21
N ILE A 98 9.63 -7.56 -5.46
CA ILE A 98 9.43 -8.90 -6.02
C ILE A 98 8.31 -8.84 -7.07
N ILE A 99 7.11 -8.38 -6.71
CA ILE A 99 5.95 -8.35 -7.62
C ILE A 99 6.27 -7.56 -8.91
N SER A 100 6.86 -6.37 -8.77
CA SER A 100 7.19 -5.52 -9.92
C SER A 100 8.30 -6.12 -10.77
N TYR A 101 9.28 -6.79 -10.16
CA TYR A 101 10.34 -7.48 -10.89
C TYR A 101 9.78 -8.63 -11.72
N PHE A 102 8.97 -9.50 -11.11
CA PHE A 102 8.30 -10.60 -11.82
C PHE A 102 7.40 -10.08 -12.92
N TRP A 103 6.65 -9.00 -12.67
CA TRP A 103 5.80 -8.39 -13.68
C TRP A 103 6.61 -7.86 -14.86
N ARG A 104 7.67 -7.08 -14.62
CA ARG A 104 8.37 -6.36 -15.69
C ARG A 104 9.41 -7.18 -16.45
N TYR A 105 10.09 -8.10 -15.77
CA TYR A 105 11.18 -8.88 -16.36
C TYR A 105 10.76 -10.27 -16.82
N ILE A 106 9.85 -10.92 -16.10
CA ILE A 106 9.40 -12.28 -16.45
C ILE A 106 8.13 -12.24 -17.32
N GLY A 107 7.40 -11.11 -17.33
CA GLY A 107 6.22 -10.95 -18.18
C GLY A 107 5.05 -11.85 -17.78
N LEU A 108 4.98 -12.24 -16.50
CA LEU A 108 3.93 -13.12 -15.94
C LEU A 108 2.50 -12.56 -16.09
N PHE A 109 2.38 -11.27 -16.39
CA PHE A 109 1.12 -10.60 -16.71
C PHE A 109 1.32 -9.84 -18.03
N ILE A 110 0.98 -10.53 -19.12
CA ILE A 110 0.78 -9.98 -20.47
C ILE A 110 -0.71 -9.67 -20.64
#